data_AF-A0A2N7VBM2-F1
#
_entry.id   AF-A0A2N7VBM2-F1
#
_cell.length_a   1.000
_cell.length_b   1.000
_cell.length_c   1.000
_cell.angle_alpha   90.00
_cell.angle_beta   90.00
_cell.angle_gamma   90.00
#
_symmetry.space_group_name_H-M   'P 1'
#
loop_
_entity.id
_entity.type
_entity.pdbx_description
1 polymer ?
#
loop_
_entity_poly.entity_id
_entity_poly.type
_entity_poly.pdbx_seq_one_letter_code
_entity_poly.pdbx_strand_id
1 'polypeptide(L)'
;MKIDAKVIARKLARRVFDVRFHRIHRSQALAVLGTLEQYLGKTPRGDLARADAYARDVLGHARYAPWLYVYTAVAGRFKEGWIPDNYYGHVVVPKLKGGYGVASSLKSLQRTIFQSDAFPDLVYFANGLFIEPEGMAIPPESLARRLFATSDCVVFKVDNSLQGRGIFFIDRATFDIEKIKALGNGVFQSCISQHDMLGRFAPRSVATLRITTAVNDEGVPSVRACYLRLGRDADTHVQSSSHVRIAVDCATGELAEHGYLTDWTVVREHPDSKIRFAGVTIPAFENGLATVLDLHRKVPFARCVGWDVAIADDESVKLMEWNAEHNDIKFSEATQGPCFADLRWDRLATVRRSESIAPVPQGEAGAGLTKSL
;
A
#
# COMPACT_ATOMS: atom_id res chain seq x y z
N MET A 1 -22.57 33.79 22.19
CA MET A 1 -21.69 32.66 21.83
C MET A 1 -20.94 33.03 20.55
N LYS A 2 -19.70 33.55 20.65
CA LYS A 2 -18.90 33.93 19.46
C LYS A 2 -18.36 32.65 18.81
N ILE A 3 -18.97 32.22 17.71
CA ILE A 3 -18.42 31.13 16.91
C ILE A 3 -17.17 31.67 16.23
N ASP A 4 -16.01 31.09 16.57
CA ASP A 4 -14.71 31.49 16.07
C ASP A 4 -14.66 31.38 14.53
N ALA A 5 -14.38 32.49 13.85
CA ALA A 5 -14.24 32.56 12.39
C ALA A 5 -13.23 31.53 11.86
N LYS A 6 -12.19 31.17 12.64
CA LYS A 6 -11.23 30.12 12.29
C LYS A 6 -11.87 28.73 12.25
N VAL A 7 -12.82 28.44 13.13
CA VAL A 7 -13.56 27.16 13.15
C VAL A 7 -14.48 27.06 11.94
N ILE A 8 -15.17 28.15 11.58
CA ILE A 8 -16.02 28.20 10.39
C ILE A 8 -15.18 28.03 9.12
N ALA A 9 -14.05 28.76 9.00
CA ALA A 9 -13.14 28.67 7.87
C ALA A 9 -12.58 27.25 7.69
N ARG A 10 -12.15 26.59 8.77
CA ARG A 10 -11.69 25.19 8.74
C ARG A 10 -12.79 24.22 8.30
N LYS A 11 -14.02 24.40 8.78
CA LYS A 11 -15.17 23.56 8.37
C LYS A 11 -15.51 23.75 6.89
N LEU A 12 -15.49 24.98 6.40
CA LEU A 12 -15.72 25.28 4.98
C LEU A 12 -14.61 24.70 4.10
N ALA A 13 -13.34 24.90 4.46
CA ALA A 13 -12.21 24.34 3.75
C ALA A 13 -12.27 22.81 3.67
N ARG A 14 -12.59 22.14 4.79
CA ARG A 14 -12.79 20.69 4.83
C ARG A 14 -13.93 20.25 3.92
N ARG A 15 -15.08 20.93 3.94
CA ARG A 15 -16.21 20.62 3.06
C ARG A 15 -15.85 20.76 1.58
N VAL A 16 -15.11 21.80 1.21
CA VAL A 16 -14.65 22.00 -0.18
C VAL A 16 -13.68 20.89 -0.59
N PHE A 17 -12.74 20.53 0.28
CA PHE A 17 -11.82 19.42 0.07
C PHE A 17 -12.58 18.10 -0.13
N ASP A 18 -13.53 17.78 0.75
CA ASP A 18 -14.33 16.54 0.70
C ASP A 18 -15.12 16.45 -0.61
N VAL A 19 -15.78 17.54 -1.03
CA VAL A 19 -16.51 17.58 -2.31
C VAL A 19 -15.57 17.36 -3.49
N ARG A 20 -14.41 18.03 -3.50
CA ARG A 20 -13.42 17.87 -4.57
C ARG A 20 -12.87 16.45 -4.62
N PHE A 21 -12.53 15.88 -3.47
CA PHE A 21 -12.02 14.51 -3.32
C PHE A 21 -13.00 13.50 -3.94
N HIS A 22 -14.27 13.50 -3.52
CA HIS A 22 -15.24 12.55 -4.06
C HIS A 22 -15.56 12.81 -5.54
N ARG A 23 -15.52 14.07 -6.01
CA ARG A 23 -15.71 14.39 -7.43
C ARG A 23 -14.59 13.81 -8.31
N ILE A 24 -13.34 13.91 -7.85
CA ILE A 24 -12.17 13.32 -8.55
C ILE A 24 -12.32 11.81 -8.62
N HIS A 25 -12.59 11.13 -7.50
CA HIS A 25 -12.78 9.68 -7.50
C HIS A 25 -13.95 9.23 -8.37
N ARG A 26 -15.07 9.98 -8.39
CA ARG A 26 -16.19 9.69 -9.30
C ARG A 26 -15.76 9.77 -10.75
N SER A 27 -15.06 10.84 -11.14
CA SER A 27 -14.58 11.02 -12.52
C SER A 27 -13.65 9.88 -12.92
N GLN A 28 -12.73 9.50 -12.03
CA GLN A 28 -11.79 8.41 -12.27
C GLN A 28 -12.51 7.07 -12.42
N ALA A 29 -13.40 6.73 -11.48
CA ALA A 29 -14.11 5.45 -11.50
C ALA A 29 -14.99 5.31 -12.75
N LEU A 30 -15.67 6.37 -13.18
CA LEU A 30 -16.49 6.33 -14.40
C LEU A 30 -15.67 6.23 -15.69
N ALA A 31 -14.49 6.87 -15.73
CA ALA A 31 -13.56 6.69 -16.86
C ALA A 31 -13.06 5.24 -16.93
N VAL A 32 -12.65 4.68 -15.79
CA VAL A 32 -12.23 3.28 -15.68
C VAL A 32 -13.34 2.31 -16.07
N LEU A 33 -14.56 2.54 -15.59
CA LEU A 33 -15.74 1.74 -15.98
C LEU A 33 -15.93 1.78 -17.49
N GLY A 34 -15.84 2.97 -18.10
CA GLY A 34 -15.95 3.13 -19.55
C GLY A 34 -14.90 2.33 -20.32
N THR A 35 -13.65 2.30 -19.85
CA THR A 35 -12.61 1.43 -20.43
C THR A 35 -12.97 -0.04 -20.27
N LEU A 36 -13.31 -0.47 -19.05
CA LEU A 36 -13.62 -1.88 -18.76
C LEU A 36 -14.78 -2.40 -19.59
N GLU A 37 -15.84 -1.61 -19.78
CA GLU A 37 -17.02 -2.04 -20.55
C GLU A 37 -16.72 -2.22 -22.05
N GLN A 38 -15.63 -1.64 -22.57
CA GLN A 38 -15.16 -1.92 -23.94
C GLN A 38 -14.56 -3.32 -24.08
N TYR A 39 -13.95 -3.85 -23.01
CA TYR A 39 -13.27 -5.14 -23.02
C TYR A 39 -14.10 -6.28 -22.42
N LEU A 40 -14.86 -5.99 -21.36
CA LEU A 40 -15.64 -6.96 -20.58
C LEU A 40 -17.14 -6.95 -20.92
N GLY A 41 -17.58 -6.00 -21.74
CA GLY A 41 -19.00 -5.75 -22.02
C GLY A 41 -19.68 -4.89 -20.95
N LYS A 42 -20.93 -4.50 -21.23
CA LYS A 42 -21.68 -3.59 -20.35
C LYS A 42 -22.02 -4.25 -19.01
N THR A 43 -21.85 -3.48 -17.93
CA THR A 43 -22.21 -3.91 -16.59
C THR A 43 -23.72 -4.05 -16.46
N PRO A 44 -24.26 -5.17 -15.93
CA PRO A 44 -25.70 -5.36 -15.80
C PRO A 44 -26.36 -4.25 -14.94
N ARG A 45 -27.45 -3.67 -15.45
CA ARG A 45 -28.17 -2.58 -14.75
C ARG A 45 -28.69 -3.00 -13.37
N GLY A 46 -29.06 -4.26 -13.20
CA GLY A 46 -29.51 -4.81 -11.92
C GLY A 46 -28.40 -4.75 -10.86
N ASP A 47 -27.17 -5.11 -11.22
CA ASP A 47 -26.03 -5.03 -10.31
C ASP A 47 -25.62 -3.59 -10.00
N LEU A 48 -25.70 -2.68 -10.99
CA LEU A 48 -25.50 -1.24 -10.74
C LEU A 48 -26.52 -0.69 -9.74
N ALA A 49 -27.78 -1.08 -9.84
CA ALA A 49 -28.82 -0.68 -8.89
C ALA A 49 -28.55 -1.22 -7.47
N ARG A 50 -28.03 -2.45 -7.35
CA ARG A 50 -27.61 -3.02 -6.06
C ARG A 50 -26.40 -2.29 -5.47
N ALA A 51 -25.41 -1.94 -6.29
CA ALA A 51 -24.28 -1.12 -5.88
C ALA A 51 -24.73 0.28 -5.39
N ASP A 52 -25.70 0.88 -6.08
CA ASP A 52 -26.34 2.14 -5.70
C ASP A 52 -27.03 2.04 -4.32
N ALA A 53 -27.82 0.98 -4.10
CA ALA A 53 -28.49 0.71 -2.83
C ALA A 53 -27.47 0.49 -1.70
N TYR A 54 -26.49 -0.39 -1.89
CA TYR A 54 -25.44 -0.65 -0.90
C TYR A 54 -24.66 0.62 -0.51
N ALA A 55 -24.33 1.48 -1.48
CA ALA A 55 -23.66 2.74 -1.20
C ALA A 55 -24.49 3.69 -0.31
N ARG A 56 -25.81 3.73 -0.49
CA ARG A 56 -26.71 4.55 0.34
C ARG A 56 -26.96 3.92 1.70
N ASP A 57 -27.35 2.65 1.69
CA ASP A 57 -27.95 1.99 2.83
C ASP A 57 -26.90 1.46 3.81
N VAL A 58 -25.75 1.00 3.29
CA VAL A 58 -24.65 0.45 4.11
C VAL A 58 -23.55 1.48 4.32
N LEU A 59 -23.06 2.08 3.23
CA LEU A 59 -21.94 3.04 3.30
C LEU A 59 -22.38 4.48 3.65
N GLY A 60 -23.71 4.71 3.71
CA GLY A 60 -24.33 5.95 4.17
C GLY A 60 -24.42 7.08 3.15
N HIS A 61 -23.94 6.90 1.91
CA HIS A 61 -24.07 7.92 0.86
C HIS A 61 -23.81 7.36 -0.56
N ALA A 62 -24.63 7.76 -1.54
CA ALA A 62 -24.49 7.40 -2.95
C ALA A 62 -23.15 7.79 -3.62
N ARG A 63 -22.29 8.57 -2.96
CA ARG A 63 -21.01 9.05 -3.51
C ARG A 63 -19.97 7.93 -3.61
N TYR A 64 -20.20 6.83 -2.91
CA TYR A 64 -19.34 5.66 -2.90
C TYR A 64 -19.68 4.65 -4.01
N ALA A 65 -20.84 4.81 -4.67
CA ALA A 65 -21.28 3.90 -5.72
C ALA A 65 -20.35 3.79 -6.95
N PRO A 66 -19.70 4.87 -7.46
CA PRO A 66 -18.91 4.79 -8.69
C PRO A 66 -17.81 3.73 -8.70
N TRP A 67 -17.09 3.54 -7.59
CA TRP A 67 -16.07 2.49 -7.49
C TRP A 67 -16.68 1.09 -7.37
N LEU A 68 -17.87 0.95 -6.77
CA LEU A 68 -18.61 -0.32 -6.78
C LEU A 68 -18.98 -0.75 -8.20
N TYR A 69 -19.23 0.20 -9.11
CA TYR A 69 -19.49 -0.11 -10.52
C TYR A 69 -18.27 -0.72 -11.20
N VAL A 70 -17.09 -0.15 -10.94
CA VAL A 70 -15.81 -0.69 -11.43
C VAL A 70 -15.61 -2.11 -10.91
N TYR A 71 -15.82 -2.34 -9.61
CA TYR A 71 -15.64 -3.66 -9.01
C TYR A 71 -16.66 -4.67 -9.58
N THR A 72 -17.90 -4.23 -9.78
CA THR A 72 -18.96 -5.02 -10.42
C THR A 72 -18.59 -5.41 -11.85
N ALA A 73 -18.06 -4.48 -12.64
CA ALA A 73 -17.64 -4.73 -14.02
C ALA A 73 -16.52 -5.77 -14.09
N VAL A 74 -15.51 -5.66 -13.22
CA VAL A 74 -14.39 -6.62 -13.17
C VAL A 74 -14.86 -8.00 -12.67
N ALA A 75 -15.68 -8.04 -11.63
CA ALA A 75 -16.15 -9.30 -11.04
C ALA A 75 -17.32 -9.94 -11.79
N GLY A 76 -17.90 -9.26 -12.78
CA GLY A 76 -19.08 -9.68 -13.55
C GLY A 76 -20.41 -9.64 -12.79
N ARG A 77 -20.42 -9.29 -11.50
CA ARG A 77 -21.61 -9.18 -10.64
C ARG A 77 -21.33 -8.35 -9.40
N PHE A 78 -22.36 -7.80 -8.77
CA PHE A 78 -22.21 -7.07 -7.52
C PHE A 78 -21.96 -8.03 -6.34
N LYS A 79 -21.08 -7.63 -5.42
CA LYS A 79 -20.79 -8.34 -4.16
C LYS A 79 -20.90 -7.38 -2.97
N GLU A 80 -21.62 -7.81 -1.94
CA GLU A 80 -21.69 -7.07 -0.67
C GLU A 80 -20.37 -7.21 0.11
N GLY A 81 -20.04 -6.21 0.92
CA GLY A 81 -18.80 -6.17 1.71
C GLY A 81 -17.65 -5.42 1.04
N TRP A 82 -17.80 -5.01 -0.23
CA TRP A 82 -16.80 -4.17 -0.90
C TRP A 82 -16.60 -2.83 -0.19
N ILE A 83 -15.34 -2.39 -0.12
CA ILE A 83 -14.96 -1.06 0.35
C ILE A 83 -14.51 -0.22 -0.87
N PRO A 84 -15.31 0.77 -1.30
CA PRO A 84 -14.92 1.72 -2.34
C PRO A 84 -13.66 2.50 -1.96
N ASP A 85 -12.77 2.73 -2.93
CA ASP A 85 -11.50 3.45 -2.70
C ASP A 85 -11.69 4.82 -2.04
N ASN A 86 -12.71 5.56 -2.46
CA ASN A 86 -13.04 6.84 -1.85
C ASN A 86 -13.71 6.72 -0.46
N TYR A 87 -14.32 5.59 -0.13
CA TYR A 87 -14.73 5.29 1.25
C TYR A 87 -13.51 4.94 2.10
N TYR A 88 -12.59 4.13 1.57
CA TYR A 88 -11.35 3.74 2.24
C TYR A 88 -10.52 4.95 2.67
N GLY A 89 -10.20 5.84 1.72
CA GLY A 89 -9.43 7.05 2.02
C GLY A 89 -10.15 8.03 2.95
N HIS A 90 -11.48 8.15 2.84
CA HIS A 90 -12.24 9.13 3.61
C HIS A 90 -12.64 8.63 5.02
N VAL A 91 -12.86 7.32 5.20
CA VAL A 91 -13.42 6.74 6.43
C VAL A 91 -12.44 5.80 7.11
N VAL A 92 -11.89 4.84 6.36
CA VAL A 92 -11.07 3.76 6.93
C VAL A 92 -9.70 4.28 7.35
N VAL A 93 -8.97 4.95 6.44
CA VAL A 93 -7.61 5.45 6.69
C VAL A 93 -7.55 6.36 7.94
N PRO A 94 -8.42 7.39 8.09
CA PRO A 94 -8.35 8.26 9.27
C PRO A 94 -8.68 7.55 10.58
N LYS A 95 -9.52 6.50 10.56
CA LYS A 95 -9.96 5.79 11.76
C LYS A 95 -9.01 4.69 12.21
N LEU A 96 -8.46 3.94 11.27
CA LEU A 96 -7.74 2.69 11.57
C LEU A 96 -6.23 2.78 11.39
N LYS A 97 -5.73 3.86 10.79
CA LYS A 97 -4.31 4.05 10.48
C LYS A 97 -3.83 5.37 11.04
N GLY A 98 -4.57 6.46 10.75
CA GLY A 98 -4.34 7.78 11.33
C GLY A 98 -2.86 8.21 11.23
N GLY A 99 -2.35 8.83 12.30
CA GLY A 99 -0.95 9.26 12.36
C GLY A 99 0.07 8.12 12.35
N TYR A 100 -0.33 6.90 12.73
CA TYR A 100 0.59 5.76 12.73
C TYR A 100 1.02 5.36 11.32
N GLY A 101 0.14 5.55 10.33
CA GLY A 101 0.44 5.25 8.94
C GLY A 101 1.58 6.09 8.37
N VAL A 102 1.74 7.33 8.86
CA VAL A 102 2.75 8.29 8.42
C VAL A 102 4.17 7.75 8.66
N ALA A 103 4.37 6.87 9.64
CA ALA A 103 5.68 6.25 9.89
C ALA A 103 6.23 5.50 8.66
N SER A 104 5.35 5.03 7.76
CA SER A 104 5.76 4.37 6.53
C SER A 104 6.39 5.29 5.47
N SER A 105 6.21 6.61 5.58
CA SER A 105 6.85 7.57 4.67
C SER A 105 8.33 7.84 5.01
N LEU A 106 8.74 7.46 6.22
CA LEU A 106 10.10 7.59 6.76
C LEU A 106 10.86 6.29 6.53
N LYS A 107 11.45 6.13 5.35
CA LYS A 107 12.17 4.90 4.96
C LYS A 107 13.39 4.66 5.85
N SER A 108 13.96 5.74 6.36
CA SER A 108 15.05 5.74 7.33
C SER A 108 14.76 5.04 8.67
N LEU A 109 13.49 4.76 8.99
CA LEU A 109 13.10 4.10 10.23
C LEU A 109 12.73 2.63 10.06
N GLN A 110 12.77 2.07 8.85
CA GLN A 110 12.18 0.76 8.61
C GLN A 110 12.92 -0.39 9.32
N ARG A 111 14.26 -0.51 9.25
CA ARG A 111 14.95 -1.55 10.05
C ARG A 111 14.89 -1.28 11.54
N THR A 112 14.79 -0.02 11.98
CA THR A 112 14.55 0.31 13.40
C THR A 112 13.21 -0.21 13.89
N ILE A 113 12.14 -0.05 13.11
CA ILE A 113 10.79 -0.52 13.45
C ILE A 113 10.69 -2.05 13.34
N PHE A 114 11.23 -2.61 12.27
CA PHE A 114 10.99 -4.00 11.90
C PHE A 114 12.07 -4.97 12.32
N GLN A 115 13.30 -4.51 12.60
CA GLN A 115 14.43 -5.35 12.97
C GLN A 115 14.54 -6.59 12.07
N SER A 116 14.60 -6.36 10.76
CA SER A 116 14.57 -7.41 9.74
C SER A 116 15.57 -7.13 8.63
N ASP A 117 16.29 -8.17 8.23
CA ASP A 117 17.26 -8.16 7.12
C ASP A 117 16.59 -8.34 5.76
N ALA A 118 15.26 -8.50 5.73
CA ALA A 118 14.50 -8.52 4.49
C ALA A 118 14.54 -7.15 3.78
N PHE A 119 14.70 -6.05 4.53
CA PHE A 119 14.95 -4.74 3.93
C PHE A 119 16.40 -4.68 3.42
N PRO A 120 16.65 -4.42 2.12
CA PRO A 120 17.99 -4.38 1.54
C PRO A 120 18.73 -3.07 1.87
N ASP A 121 18.56 -2.55 3.08
CA ASP A 121 19.08 -1.26 3.51
C ASP A 121 20.57 -1.32 3.82
N LEU A 122 21.30 -0.33 3.32
CA LEU A 122 22.74 -0.20 3.53
C LEU A 122 23.05 0.96 4.48
N VAL A 123 22.50 2.14 4.23
CA VAL A 123 22.73 3.37 5.01
C VAL A 123 21.51 4.27 4.86
N TYR A 124 21.16 5.00 5.91
CA TYR A 124 20.16 6.07 5.89
C TYR A 124 20.84 7.42 5.82
N PHE A 125 20.25 8.37 5.10
CA PHE A 125 20.56 9.78 5.24
C PHE A 125 19.36 10.47 5.88
N ALA A 126 19.53 10.97 7.10
CA ALA A 126 18.44 11.59 7.84
C ALA A 126 18.95 12.81 8.61
N ASN A 127 18.34 13.97 8.35
CA ASN A 127 18.61 15.22 9.07
C ASN A 127 20.10 15.60 9.12
N GLY A 128 20.81 15.37 8.02
CA GLY A 128 22.24 15.69 7.89
C GLY A 128 23.19 14.60 8.40
N LEU A 129 22.69 13.49 8.93
CA LEU A 129 23.49 12.36 9.40
C LEU A 129 23.40 11.17 8.44
N PHE A 130 24.51 10.47 8.26
CA PHE A 130 24.53 9.14 7.68
C PHE A 130 24.47 8.12 8.82
N ILE A 131 23.52 7.20 8.76
CA ILE A 131 23.19 6.30 9.87
C ILE A 131 23.14 4.87 9.33
N GLU A 132 23.86 3.94 9.96
CA GLU A 132 23.77 2.52 9.65
C GLU A 132 22.44 1.95 10.12
N PRO A 133 21.97 0.84 9.53
CA PRO A 133 20.74 0.20 9.96
C PRO A 133 20.64 -0.15 11.44
N GLU A 134 21.77 -0.37 12.09
CA GLU A 134 21.90 -0.65 13.52
C GLU A 134 21.75 0.62 14.38
N GLY A 135 21.54 1.79 13.75
CA GLY A 135 21.30 3.07 14.40
C GLY A 135 22.56 3.92 14.67
N MET A 136 23.73 3.47 14.21
CA MET A 136 25.00 4.15 14.45
C MET A 136 25.29 5.19 13.37
N ALA A 137 25.56 6.43 13.79
CA ALA A 137 25.99 7.48 12.86
C ALA A 137 27.41 7.21 12.36
N ILE A 138 27.65 7.40 11.07
CA ILE A 138 28.95 7.23 10.42
C ILE A 138 29.43 8.53 9.79
N PRO A 139 30.76 8.74 9.73
CA PRO A 139 31.29 9.95 9.13
C PRO A 139 31.23 9.86 7.58
N PRO A 140 31.00 10.99 6.88
CA PRO A 140 30.84 11.06 5.43
C PRO A 140 31.91 10.32 4.60
N GLU A 141 33.17 10.36 5.01
CA GLU A 141 34.31 9.74 4.33
C GLU A 141 34.25 8.20 4.29
N SER A 142 33.46 7.59 5.18
CA SER A 142 33.27 6.13 5.19
C SER A 142 32.11 5.68 4.32
N LEU A 143 31.27 6.60 3.84
CA LEU A 143 30.01 6.29 3.16
C LEU A 143 30.22 5.50 1.87
N ALA A 144 31.08 5.97 0.96
CA ALA A 144 31.32 5.30 -0.33
C ALA A 144 31.83 3.86 -0.15
N ARG A 145 32.72 3.64 0.83
CA ARG A 145 33.23 2.29 1.14
C ARG A 145 32.12 1.35 1.59
N ARG A 146 31.16 1.84 2.38
CA ARG A 146 30.03 1.06 2.87
C ARG A 146 28.99 0.78 1.79
N LEU A 147 28.58 1.81 1.05
CA LEU A 147 27.58 1.68 -0.01
C LEU A 147 27.99 0.67 -1.08
N PHE A 148 29.27 0.71 -1.47
CA PHE A 148 29.78 -0.08 -2.57
C PHE A 148 30.68 -1.23 -2.09
N ALA A 149 30.40 -1.80 -0.91
CA ALA A 149 31.19 -2.92 -0.39
C ALA A 149 31.01 -4.21 -1.20
N THR A 150 29.81 -4.42 -1.76
CA THR A 150 29.41 -5.67 -2.44
C THR A 150 28.98 -5.48 -3.90
N SER A 151 28.67 -4.25 -4.31
CA SER A 151 28.20 -3.90 -5.66
C SER A 151 28.68 -2.49 -6.01
N ASP A 152 28.86 -2.22 -7.31
CA ASP A 152 29.18 -0.88 -7.80
C ASP A 152 27.93 -0.02 -8.06
N CYS A 153 26.73 -0.57 -7.86
CA CYS A 153 25.46 0.14 -8.01
C CYS A 153 24.62 0.01 -6.75
N VAL A 154 24.04 1.13 -6.30
CA VAL A 154 23.07 1.23 -5.21
C VAL A 154 21.86 2.04 -5.62
N VAL A 155 20.75 1.88 -4.90
CA VAL A 155 19.53 2.67 -5.10
C VAL A 155 19.36 3.62 -3.92
N PHE A 156 19.21 4.92 -4.18
CA PHE A 156 18.78 5.90 -3.18
C PHE A 156 17.30 6.21 -3.36
N LYS A 157 16.53 6.07 -2.27
CA LYS A 157 15.09 6.35 -2.22
C LYS A 157 14.82 7.49 -1.24
N VAL A 158 14.25 8.58 -1.74
CA VAL A 158 13.91 9.75 -0.93
C VAL A 158 12.68 9.47 -0.04
N ASP A 159 12.71 9.96 1.19
CA ASP A 159 11.57 9.98 2.10
C ASP A 159 10.43 10.83 1.53
N ASN A 160 9.18 10.48 1.87
CA ASN A 160 7.97 11.20 1.40
C ASN A 160 7.80 11.32 -0.13
N SER A 161 8.56 10.55 -0.92
CA SER A 161 8.34 10.41 -2.35
C SER A 161 7.36 9.29 -2.66
N LEU A 162 6.60 9.46 -3.75
CA LEU A 162 5.57 8.53 -4.21
C LEU A 162 5.78 8.19 -5.68
N GLN A 163 5.19 7.07 -6.12
CA GLN A 163 5.04 6.71 -7.54
C GLN A 163 6.36 6.57 -8.31
N GLY A 164 7.46 6.20 -7.63
CA GLY A 164 8.78 5.98 -8.24
C GLY A 164 9.61 7.24 -8.50
N ARG A 165 9.09 8.45 -8.27
CA ARG A 165 9.79 9.71 -8.65
C ARG A 165 11.07 10.01 -7.87
N GLY A 166 11.21 9.46 -6.67
CA GLY A 166 12.35 9.70 -5.79
C GLY A 166 13.31 8.52 -5.72
N ILE A 167 13.39 7.72 -6.78
CA ILE A 167 14.28 6.56 -6.88
C ILE A 167 15.44 6.93 -7.81
N PHE A 168 16.66 6.85 -7.29
CA PHE A 168 17.89 7.17 -8.00
C PHE A 168 18.81 5.96 -7.97
N PHE A 169 19.21 5.47 -9.14
CA PHE A 169 20.29 4.49 -9.26
C PHE A 169 21.61 5.25 -9.30
N ILE A 170 22.56 4.85 -8.45
CA ILE A 170 23.84 5.54 -8.27
C ILE A 170 24.96 4.53 -8.42
N ASP A 171 25.84 4.79 -9.38
CA ASP A 171 27.03 3.99 -9.59
C ASP A 171 28.21 4.56 -8.81
N ARG A 172 29.16 3.71 -8.40
CA ARG A 172 30.39 4.14 -7.70
C ARG A 172 31.10 5.27 -8.45
N ALA A 173 31.14 5.17 -9.78
CA ALA A 173 31.81 6.15 -10.64
C ALA A 173 31.12 7.52 -10.67
N THR A 174 29.81 7.58 -10.42
CA THR A 174 29.00 8.81 -10.47
C THR A 174 28.57 9.29 -9.09
N PHE A 175 28.94 8.57 -8.03
CA PHE A 175 28.61 8.87 -6.64
C PHE A 175 29.18 10.23 -6.22
N ASP A 176 28.29 11.09 -5.72
CA ASP A 176 28.61 12.43 -5.24
C ASP A 176 27.78 12.72 -3.98
N ILE A 177 28.48 12.82 -2.86
CA ILE A 177 27.86 12.99 -1.55
C ILE A 177 27.08 14.29 -1.40
N GLU A 178 27.51 15.36 -2.07
CA GLU A 178 26.82 16.66 -1.98
C GLU A 178 25.51 16.64 -2.77
N LYS A 179 25.46 15.91 -3.89
CA LYS A 179 24.19 15.65 -4.59
C LYS A 179 23.21 14.86 -3.72
N ILE A 180 23.69 13.84 -2.99
CA ILE A 180 22.84 13.08 -2.05
C ILE A 180 22.27 13.99 -0.97
N LYS A 181 23.11 14.81 -0.34
CA LYS A 181 22.66 15.75 0.70
C LYS A 181 21.58 16.69 0.17
N ALA A 182 21.71 17.14 -1.08
CA ALA A 182 20.74 18.01 -1.73
C ALA A 182 19.40 17.32 -2.06
N LEU A 183 19.36 15.99 -2.21
CA LEU A 183 18.12 15.23 -2.41
C LEU A 183 17.25 15.17 -1.13
N GLY A 184 17.86 15.34 0.04
CA GLY A 184 17.18 15.27 1.33
C GLY A 184 17.12 13.85 1.91
N ASN A 185 16.33 13.68 2.97
CA ASN A 185 16.28 12.43 3.74
C ASN A 185 15.90 11.22 2.88
N GLY A 186 16.47 10.06 3.16
CA GLY A 186 16.18 8.83 2.43
C GLY A 186 17.01 7.64 2.87
N VAL A 187 16.92 6.57 2.08
CA VAL A 187 17.61 5.30 2.30
C VAL A 187 18.43 4.90 1.08
N PHE A 188 19.64 4.43 1.31
CA PHE A 188 20.41 3.65 0.35
C PHE A 188 20.10 2.18 0.51
N GLN A 189 19.77 1.53 -0.59
CA GLN A 189 19.52 0.10 -0.66
C GLN A 189 20.44 -0.55 -1.68
N SER A 190 20.79 -1.82 -1.45
CA SER A 190 21.46 -2.62 -2.48
C SER A 190 20.53 -2.84 -3.66
N CYS A 191 21.08 -2.86 -4.88
CA CYS A 191 20.33 -3.30 -6.04
C CYS A 191 19.89 -4.76 -5.86
N ILE A 192 18.65 -5.07 -6.23
CA ILE A 192 18.07 -6.41 -6.11
C ILE A 192 18.24 -7.12 -7.46
N SER A 193 18.97 -8.23 -7.47
CA SER A 193 18.96 -9.18 -8.59
C SER A 193 17.67 -9.99 -8.47
N GLN A 194 16.73 -9.79 -9.40
CA GLN A 194 15.42 -10.45 -9.34
C GLN A 194 15.47 -11.88 -9.87
N HIS A 195 14.61 -12.74 -9.33
CA HIS A 195 14.46 -14.11 -9.80
C HIS A 195 14.23 -14.18 -11.33
N ASP A 196 14.93 -15.10 -12.00
CA ASP A 196 14.95 -15.23 -13.47
C ASP A 196 13.54 -15.29 -14.09
N MET A 197 12.63 -16.03 -13.47
CA MET A 197 11.22 -16.09 -13.89
C MET A 197 10.60 -14.68 -14.04
N LEU A 198 10.79 -13.82 -13.05
CA LEU A 198 10.28 -12.45 -13.06
C LEU A 198 11.06 -11.57 -14.06
N GLY A 199 12.37 -11.80 -14.15
CA GLY A 199 13.25 -11.12 -15.12
C GLY A 199 12.84 -11.33 -16.58
N ARG A 200 12.20 -12.46 -16.91
CA ARG A 200 11.66 -12.71 -18.26
C ARG A 200 10.58 -11.69 -18.67
N PHE A 201 9.81 -11.14 -17.72
CA PHE A 201 8.80 -10.15 -18.04
C PHE A 201 9.39 -8.78 -18.38
N ALA A 202 10.33 -8.32 -17.55
CA ALA A 202 10.97 -7.01 -17.66
C ALA A 202 12.38 -7.08 -17.03
N PRO A 203 13.44 -7.32 -17.81
CA PRO A 203 14.78 -7.58 -17.26
C PRO A 203 15.41 -6.36 -16.59
N ARG A 204 14.99 -5.14 -16.96
CA ARG A 204 15.54 -3.87 -16.45
C ARG A 204 14.82 -3.33 -15.21
N SER A 205 13.70 -3.92 -14.83
CA SER A 205 12.82 -3.40 -13.79
C SER A 205 12.43 -4.53 -12.85
N VAL A 206 12.86 -4.43 -11.59
CA VAL A 206 12.55 -5.43 -10.56
C VAL A 206 11.04 -5.47 -10.35
N ALA A 207 10.44 -6.64 -10.62
CA ALA A 207 9.01 -6.84 -10.41
C ALA A 207 8.65 -6.61 -8.93
N THR A 208 7.47 -6.05 -8.68
CA THR A 208 7.00 -5.79 -7.31
C THR A 208 5.74 -6.58 -7.02
N LEU A 209 5.83 -7.55 -6.12
CA LEU A 209 4.67 -8.20 -5.51
C LEU A 209 4.12 -7.29 -4.42
N ARG A 210 2.96 -6.66 -4.67
CA ARG A 210 2.19 -5.96 -3.65
C ARG A 210 1.39 -6.98 -2.85
N ILE A 211 1.65 -7.08 -1.55
CA ILE A 211 0.84 -7.85 -0.62
C ILE A 211 0.12 -6.88 0.31
N THR A 212 -1.21 -6.92 0.33
CA THR A 212 -2.00 -6.14 1.29
C THR A 212 -2.33 -7.03 2.47
N THR A 213 -2.00 -6.58 3.68
CA THR A 213 -2.38 -7.22 4.93
C THR A 213 -3.29 -6.30 5.75
N ALA A 214 -4.13 -6.90 6.60
CA ALA A 214 -4.95 -6.18 7.57
C ALA A 214 -4.96 -6.88 8.92
N VAL A 215 -5.14 -6.10 9.98
CA VAL A 215 -5.25 -6.55 11.37
C VAL A 215 -6.71 -6.47 11.80
N ASN A 216 -7.23 -7.57 12.34
CA ASN A 216 -8.58 -7.65 12.89
C ASN A 216 -8.67 -7.01 14.30
N ASP A 217 -9.84 -7.10 14.93
CA ASP A 217 -10.07 -6.51 16.24
C ASP A 217 -9.32 -7.24 17.38
N GLU A 218 -8.95 -8.50 17.16
CA GLU A 218 -8.13 -9.31 18.04
C GLU A 218 -6.62 -9.05 17.89
N GLY A 219 -6.21 -8.17 16.98
CA GLY A 219 -4.79 -7.84 16.77
C GLY A 219 -4.03 -8.83 15.87
N VAL A 220 -4.73 -9.74 15.18
CA VAL A 220 -4.15 -10.77 14.32
C VAL A 220 -4.07 -10.27 12.87
N PRO A 221 -2.87 -10.19 12.26
CA PRO A 221 -2.73 -9.84 10.85
C PRO A 221 -3.05 -11.00 9.92
N SER A 222 -3.55 -10.68 8.73
CA SER A 222 -3.82 -11.66 7.66
C SER A 222 -3.79 -10.99 6.29
N VAL A 223 -3.45 -11.78 5.27
CA VAL A 223 -3.38 -11.36 3.86
C VAL A 223 -4.78 -11.08 3.32
N ARG A 224 -4.90 -10.03 2.51
CA ARG A 224 -6.17 -9.52 1.97
C ARG A 224 -6.22 -9.55 0.45
N ALA A 225 -5.08 -9.31 -0.18
CA ALA A 225 -4.92 -9.38 -1.63
C ALA A 225 -3.43 -9.39 -1.97
N CYS A 226 -3.11 -10.02 -3.10
CA CYS A 226 -1.78 -9.98 -3.69
C CYS A 226 -1.88 -9.55 -5.15
N TYR A 227 -0.96 -8.72 -5.63
CA TYR A 227 -0.86 -8.45 -7.06
C TYR A 227 0.57 -8.12 -7.48
N LEU A 228 0.95 -8.58 -8.65
CA LEU A 228 2.24 -8.27 -9.26
C LEU A 228 2.15 -6.95 -10.01
N ARG A 229 3.19 -6.14 -9.89
CA ARG A 229 3.45 -4.98 -10.74
C ARG A 229 4.71 -5.24 -11.55
N LEU A 230 4.59 -5.10 -12.87
CA LEU A 230 5.69 -5.24 -13.81
C LEU A 230 5.99 -3.88 -14.46
N GLY A 231 7.27 -3.57 -14.63
CA GLY A 231 7.70 -2.41 -15.43
C GLY A 231 7.58 -2.70 -16.93
N ARG A 232 7.60 -1.65 -17.74
CA ARG A 232 7.68 -1.73 -19.20
C ARG A 232 9.14 -1.70 -19.64
N ASP A 233 9.42 -2.03 -20.88
CA ASP A 233 10.79 -2.10 -21.39
C ASP A 233 11.57 -0.83 -21.11
N ALA A 234 10.99 0.34 -21.37
CA ALA A 234 11.62 1.65 -21.17
C ALA A 234 11.91 2.02 -19.70
N ASP A 235 11.38 1.25 -18.74
CA ASP A 235 11.46 1.59 -17.33
C ASP A 235 12.70 0.96 -16.66
N THR A 236 13.36 1.73 -15.79
CA THR A 236 14.43 1.22 -14.92
C THR A 236 13.92 0.61 -13.62
N HIS A 237 12.66 0.90 -13.27
CA HIS A 237 11.98 0.42 -12.08
C HIS A 237 10.47 0.51 -12.30
N VAL A 238 9.66 -0.16 -11.49
CA VAL A 238 8.20 -0.11 -11.64
C VAL A 238 7.68 1.31 -11.41
N GLN A 239 7.04 1.89 -12.43
CA GLN A 239 6.45 3.24 -12.35
C GLN A 239 4.92 3.21 -12.41
N SER A 240 4.26 4.03 -11.60
CA SER A 240 2.78 4.09 -11.57
C SER A 240 2.14 4.60 -12.87
N SER A 241 2.92 5.21 -13.77
CA SER A 241 2.46 5.73 -15.06
C SER A 241 2.43 4.70 -16.18
N SER A 242 3.22 3.63 -16.07
CA SER A 242 3.46 2.66 -17.16
C SER A 242 3.20 1.20 -16.78
N HIS A 243 3.22 0.87 -15.49
CA HIS A 243 3.22 -0.52 -15.04
C HIS A 243 2.02 -1.35 -15.50
N VAL A 244 2.27 -2.66 -15.59
CA VAL A 244 1.22 -3.69 -15.74
C VAL A 244 0.90 -4.27 -14.36
N ARG A 245 -0.38 -4.42 -14.03
CA ARG A 245 -0.84 -5.08 -12.79
C ARG A 245 -1.51 -6.40 -13.11
N ILE A 246 -1.17 -7.44 -12.35
CA ILE A 246 -1.79 -8.75 -12.47
C ILE A 246 -2.15 -9.22 -11.07
N ALA A 247 -3.41 -9.61 -10.85
CA ALA A 247 -3.81 -10.20 -9.57
C ALA A 247 -3.04 -11.51 -9.34
N VAL A 248 -2.66 -11.77 -8.09
CA VAL A 248 -1.98 -13.00 -7.68
C VAL A 248 -2.90 -13.70 -6.69
N ASP A 249 -3.21 -14.97 -6.95
CA ASP A 249 -4.00 -15.78 -6.03
C ASP A 249 -3.27 -15.90 -4.68
N CYS A 250 -3.96 -15.53 -3.60
CA CYS A 250 -3.34 -15.46 -2.27
C CYS A 250 -3.05 -16.84 -1.66
N ALA A 251 -3.65 -17.92 -2.18
CA ALA A 251 -3.43 -19.28 -1.71
C ALA A 251 -2.36 -20.00 -2.53
N THR A 252 -2.32 -19.79 -3.85
CA THR A 252 -1.43 -20.54 -4.75
C THR A 252 -0.22 -19.75 -5.25
N GLY A 253 -0.26 -18.41 -5.19
CA GLY A 253 0.74 -17.55 -5.80
C GLY A 253 0.66 -17.49 -7.33
N GLU A 254 -0.38 -18.06 -7.94
CA GLU A 254 -0.56 -18.04 -9.39
C GLU A 254 -1.05 -16.67 -9.88
N LEU A 255 -0.52 -16.22 -11.01
CA LEU A 255 -0.99 -15.03 -11.70
C LEU A 255 -2.37 -15.29 -12.31
N ALA A 256 -3.27 -14.32 -12.16
CA ALA A 256 -4.52 -14.31 -12.91
C ALA A 256 -4.26 -14.25 -14.42
N GLU A 257 -5.20 -14.79 -15.19
CA GLU A 257 -5.16 -14.78 -16.65
C GLU A 257 -5.09 -13.35 -17.23
N HIS A 258 -5.79 -12.41 -16.58
CA HIS A 258 -5.89 -11.03 -17.02
C HIS A 258 -5.02 -10.11 -16.17
N GLY A 259 -4.24 -9.28 -16.86
CA GLY A 259 -3.57 -8.10 -16.32
C GLY A 259 -4.23 -6.82 -16.80
N TYR A 260 -3.81 -5.70 -16.21
CA TYR A 260 -4.36 -4.38 -16.46
C TYR A 260 -3.25 -3.35 -16.59
N LEU A 261 -3.34 -2.54 -17.65
CA LEU A 261 -2.52 -1.35 -17.79
C LEU A 261 -3.00 -0.23 -16.84
N THR A 262 -2.33 0.92 -16.87
CA THR A 262 -2.62 2.04 -15.97
C THR A 262 -3.98 2.69 -16.23
N ASP A 263 -4.45 2.64 -17.47
CA ASP A 263 -5.78 3.08 -17.92
C ASP A 263 -6.89 2.01 -17.75
N TRP A 264 -6.55 0.85 -17.18
CA TRP A 264 -7.41 -0.34 -17.03
C TRP A 264 -7.75 -1.07 -18.33
N THR A 265 -7.00 -0.83 -19.40
CA THR A 265 -6.99 -1.73 -20.57
C THR A 265 -6.62 -3.14 -20.12
N VAL A 266 -7.46 -4.12 -20.52
CA VAL A 266 -7.30 -5.52 -20.15
C VAL A 266 -6.32 -6.20 -21.11
N VAL A 267 -5.34 -6.90 -20.57
CA VAL A 267 -4.32 -7.64 -21.33
C VAL A 267 -4.16 -9.05 -20.77
N ARG A 268 -3.70 -10.02 -21.58
CA ARG A 268 -3.45 -11.42 -21.15
C ARG A 268 -1.97 -11.79 -21.14
N GLU A 269 -1.13 -10.87 -21.59
CA GLU A 269 0.32 -11.00 -21.68
C GLU A 269 0.98 -9.65 -21.44
N HIS A 270 2.25 -9.67 -21.04
CA HIS A 270 3.02 -8.45 -20.88
C HIS A 270 3.21 -7.78 -22.25
N PRO A 271 2.84 -6.50 -22.43
CA PRO A 271 2.79 -5.95 -23.79
C PRO A 271 4.14 -5.78 -24.49
N ASP A 272 5.27 -5.91 -23.79
CA ASP A 272 6.61 -5.86 -24.41
C ASP A 272 7.15 -7.27 -24.66
N SER A 273 7.41 -8.02 -23.58
CA SER A 273 7.95 -9.40 -23.64
C SER A 273 6.98 -10.46 -24.18
N LYS A 274 5.69 -10.14 -24.33
CA LYS A 274 4.62 -11.04 -24.84
C LYS A 274 4.43 -12.32 -24.03
N ILE A 275 4.94 -12.37 -22.80
CA ILE A 275 4.76 -13.50 -21.90
C ILE A 275 3.34 -13.47 -21.35
N ARG A 276 2.62 -14.57 -21.50
CA ARG A 276 1.28 -14.76 -20.94
C ARG A 276 1.34 -14.88 -19.41
N PHE A 277 0.31 -14.36 -18.75
CA PHE A 277 0.23 -14.40 -17.29
C PHE A 277 -0.25 -15.75 -16.75
N ALA A 278 -1.27 -16.34 -17.37
CA ALA A 278 -1.85 -17.61 -16.93
C ALA A 278 -0.79 -18.73 -16.86
N GLY A 279 -0.82 -19.52 -15.78
CA GLY A 279 0.12 -20.61 -15.54
C GLY A 279 1.48 -20.18 -14.98
N VAL A 280 1.66 -18.90 -14.65
CA VAL A 280 2.86 -18.40 -13.97
C VAL A 280 2.59 -18.30 -12.46
N THR A 281 3.49 -18.85 -11.66
CA THR A 281 3.43 -18.78 -10.18
C THR A 281 4.61 -17.98 -9.64
N ILE A 282 4.36 -17.10 -8.67
CA ILE A 282 5.42 -16.32 -8.03
C ILE A 282 6.37 -17.26 -7.25
N PRO A 283 7.70 -17.21 -7.49
CA PRO A 283 8.68 -17.97 -6.71
C PRO A 283 8.68 -17.54 -5.24
N ALA A 284 8.96 -18.47 -4.34
CA ALA A 284 9.03 -18.24 -2.89
C ALA A 284 7.84 -17.45 -2.31
N PHE A 285 6.64 -17.59 -2.91
CA PHE A 285 5.48 -16.78 -2.56
C PHE A 285 5.07 -16.94 -1.08
N GLU A 286 5.04 -18.17 -0.58
CA GLU A 286 4.73 -18.48 0.82
C GLU A 286 5.69 -17.77 1.79
N ASN A 287 7.00 -17.75 1.48
CA ASN A 287 8.00 -17.03 2.27
C ASN A 287 7.70 -15.52 2.27
N GLY A 288 7.28 -14.98 1.12
CA GLY A 288 6.83 -13.58 1.01
C GLY A 288 5.65 -13.29 1.93
N LEU A 289 4.61 -14.15 1.92
CA LEU A 289 3.44 -14.01 2.79
C LEU A 289 3.81 -14.10 4.27
N ALA A 290 4.60 -15.11 4.66
CA ALA A 290 5.04 -15.30 6.03
C ALA A 290 5.83 -14.09 6.55
N THR A 291 6.78 -13.60 5.74
CA THR A 291 7.60 -12.43 6.07
C THR A 291 6.73 -11.20 6.36
N VAL A 292 5.79 -10.86 5.47
CA VAL A 292 4.98 -9.64 5.67
C VAL A 292 4.01 -9.75 6.84
N LEU A 293 3.51 -10.96 7.14
CA LEU A 293 2.67 -11.18 8.32
C LEU A 293 3.47 -11.02 9.61
N ASP A 294 4.68 -11.57 9.67
CA ASP A 294 5.60 -11.40 10.80
C ASP A 294 5.93 -9.93 11.03
N LEU A 295 6.19 -9.18 9.96
CA LEU A 295 6.44 -7.74 10.04
C LEU A 295 5.20 -6.96 10.46
N HIS A 296 4.01 -7.31 9.96
CA HIS A 296 2.77 -6.61 10.35
C HIS A 296 2.46 -6.77 11.84
N ARG A 297 2.80 -7.92 12.45
CA ARG A 297 2.66 -8.11 13.92
C ARG A 297 3.45 -7.10 14.74
N LYS A 298 4.51 -6.50 14.20
CA LYS A 298 5.31 -5.47 14.90
C LYS A 298 4.68 -4.07 14.84
N VAL A 299 3.73 -3.86 13.93
CA VAL A 299 3.03 -2.57 13.72
C VAL A 299 1.50 -2.73 13.66
N PRO A 300 0.86 -3.42 14.64
CA PRO A 300 -0.56 -3.76 14.56
C PRO A 300 -1.48 -2.53 14.58
N PHE A 301 -0.96 -1.39 15.08
CA PHE A 301 -1.64 -0.09 15.08
C PHE A 301 -1.87 0.48 13.67
N ALA A 302 -1.09 0.06 12.67
CA ALA A 302 -1.34 0.38 11.28
C ALA A 302 -2.19 -0.75 10.68
N ARG A 303 -3.50 -0.71 10.92
CA ARG A 303 -4.39 -1.87 10.66
C ARG A 303 -4.51 -2.34 9.22
N CYS A 304 -3.95 -1.61 8.26
CA CYS A 304 -3.83 -2.06 6.88
C CYS A 304 -2.52 -1.57 6.28
N VAL A 305 -1.74 -2.49 5.72
CA VAL A 305 -0.43 -2.20 5.13
C VAL A 305 -0.36 -2.83 3.74
N GLY A 306 0.16 -2.08 2.78
CA GLY A 306 0.58 -2.60 1.49
C GLY A 306 2.09 -2.78 1.47
N TRP A 307 2.56 -4.02 1.38
CA TRP A 307 3.98 -4.39 1.36
C TRP A 307 4.45 -4.54 -0.08
N ASP A 308 5.60 -3.94 -0.40
CA ASP A 308 6.25 -4.10 -1.69
C ASP A 308 7.40 -5.07 -1.57
N VAL A 309 7.18 -6.27 -2.10
CA VAL A 309 8.10 -7.39 -2.02
C VAL A 309 8.71 -7.66 -3.39
N ALA A 310 10.01 -7.90 -3.41
CA ALA A 310 10.73 -8.48 -4.53
C ALA A 310 11.24 -9.86 -4.13
N ILE A 311 11.30 -10.78 -5.10
CA ILE A 311 11.90 -12.10 -4.93
C ILE A 311 13.24 -12.09 -5.66
N ALA A 312 14.31 -12.32 -4.92
CA ALA A 312 15.66 -12.34 -5.46
C ALA A 312 15.96 -13.64 -6.22
N ASP A 313 17.07 -13.66 -6.94
CA ASP A 313 17.59 -14.83 -7.67
C ASP A 313 17.87 -16.04 -6.79
N ASP A 314 18.30 -15.81 -5.54
CA ASP A 314 18.47 -16.82 -4.49
C ASP A 314 17.16 -17.18 -3.76
N GLU A 315 16.00 -16.80 -4.32
CA GLU A 315 14.66 -16.96 -3.74
C GLU A 315 14.45 -16.22 -2.40
N SER A 316 15.41 -15.38 -1.96
CA SER A 316 15.24 -14.59 -0.76
C SER A 316 14.23 -13.45 -0.95
N VAL A 317 13.46 -13.19 0.11
CA VAL A 317 12.43 -12.14 0.13
C VAL A 317 13.10 -10.80 0.45
N LYS A 318 12.96 -9.82 -0.46
CA LYS A 318 13.42 -8.45 -0.26
C LYS A 318 12.25 -7.48 -0.13
N LEU A 319 12.20 -6.72 0.95
CA LEU A 319 11.19 -5.70 1.24
C LEU A 319 11.66 -4.35 0.71
N MET A 320 11.06 -3.90 -0.38
CA MET A 320 11.43 -2.64 -1.03
C MET A 320 10.85 -1.42 -0.32
N GLU A 321 9.62 -1.54 0.17
CA GLU A 321 8.92 -0.55 0.98
C GLU A 321 7.69 -1.17 1.66
N TRP A 322 7.14 -0.46 2.64
CA TRP A 322 5.83 -0.73 3.23
C TRP A 322 5.01 0.55 3.14
N ASN A 323 3.71 0.40 2.91
CA ASN A 323 2.80 1.53 2.70
C ASN A 323 1.67 1.44 3.73
N ALA A 324 1.76 2.26 4.77
CA ALA A 324 0.83 2.26 5.89
C ALA A 324 0.05 3.56 6.04
N GLU A 325 0.29 4.60 5.24
CA GLU A 325 -0.60 5.77 5.19
C GLU A 325 -1.67 5.56 4.11
N HIS A 326 -1.22 5.44 2.86
CA HIS A 326 -2.05 5.15 1.70
C HIS A 326 -1.48 3.95 0.95
N ASN A 327 -2.11 2.77 1.08
CA ASN A 327 -1.69 1.55 0.37
C ASN A 327 -2.44 1.31 -0.94
N ASP A 328 -3.50 2.08 -1.23
CA ASP A 328 -4.45 1.86 -2.32
C ASP A 328 -5.14 0.48 -2.22
N ILE A 329 -6.46 0.44 -2.39
CA ILE A 329 -7.21 -0.83 -2.37
C ILE A 329 -8.01 -1.06 -3.64
N LYS A 330 -8.07 -0.08 -4.55
CA LYS A 330 -9.04 -0.12 -5.66
C LYS A 330 -8.78 -1.27 -6.62
N PHE A 331 -7.52 -1.62 -6.85
CA PHE A 331 -7.15 -2.74 -7.71
C PHE A 331 -7.45 -4.08 -7.04
N SER A 332 -7.08 -4.21 -5.76
CA SER A 332 -7.35 -5.40 -4.95
C SER A 332 -8.84 -5.67 -4.82
N GLU A 333 -9.65 -4.67 -4.47
CA GLU A 333 -11.10 -4.84 -4.34
C GLU A 333 -11.77 -5.18 -5.68
N ALA A 334 -11.31 -4.59 -6.78
CA ALA A 334 -11.83 -4.91 -8.11
C ALA A 334 -11.55 -6.35 -8.53
N THR A 335 -10.33 -6.84 -8.29
CA THR A 335 -9.85 -8.12 -8.83
C THR A 335 -10.05 -9.30 -7.88
N GLN A 336 -9.99 -9.06 -6.57
CA GLN A 336 -9.99 -10.09 -5.53
C GLN A 336 -11.06 -9.85 -4.45
N GLY A 337 -11.74 -8.70 -4.50
CA GLY A 337 -12.68 -8.33 -3.45
C GLY A 337 -13.96 -9.18 -3.41
N PRO A 338 -14.69 -9.09 -2.27
CA PRO A 338 -14.52 -8.12 -1.21
C PRO A 338 -13.44 -8.48 -0.16
N CYS A 339 -12.33 -7.73 -0.14
CA CYS A 339 -11.10 -8.11 0.57
C CYS A 339 -11.18 -7.94 2.10
N PHE A 340 -12.13 -7.14 2.58
CA PHE A 340 -12.24 -6.74 3.99
C PHE A 340 -13.63 -7.01 4.58
N ALA A 341 -14.44 -7.87 3.93
CA ALA A 341 -15.82 -8.13 4.32
C ALA A 341 -15.94 -8.71 5.74
N ASP A 342 -14.99 -9.55 6.14
CA ASP A 342 -14.90 -10.12 7.49
C ASP A 342 -14.59 -9.07 8.57
N LEU A 343 -13.85 -8.01 8.22
CA LEU A 343 -13.44 -6.95 9.15
C LEU A 343 -14.52 -5.89 9.40
N ARG A 344 -15.65 -5.96 8.68
CA ARG A 344 -16.81 -5.06 8.84
C ARG A 344 -16.49 -3.57 8.71
N TRP A 345 -15.49 -3.21 7.90
CA TRP A 345 -15.11 -1.82 7.71
C TRP A 345 -16.19 -0.97 7.02
N ASP A 346 -17.16 -1.62 6.36
CA ASP A 346 -18.36 -1.01 5.80
C ASP A 346 -19.18 -0.24 6.86
N ARG A 347 -19.11 -0.68 8.12
CA ARG A 347 -19.84 -0.09 9.26
C ARG A 347 -19.11 1.06 9.94
N LEU A 348 -17.87 1.37 9.55
CA LEU A 348 -17.10 2.42 10.25
C LEU A 348 -17.77 3.79 10.14
N ALA A 349 -18.43 4.13 9.04
CA ALA A 349 -19.13 5.40 8.90
C ALA A 349 -20.39 5.52 9.78
N THR A 350 -21.01 4.40 10.16
CA THR A 350 -22.32 4.35 10.84
C THR A 350 -22.23 4.24 12.36
N VAL A 351 -21.04 3.95 12.94
CA VAL A 351 -20.83 4.02 14.39
C VAL A 351 -20.89 5.49 14.88
N ARG A 352 -22.11 5.98 15.08
CA ARG A 352 -22.40 7.04 16.06
C ARG A 352 -22.29 6.42 17.44
N ARG A 353 -21.74 7.17 18.40
CA ARG A 353 -21.70 6.83 19.83
C ARG A 353 -23.06 6.29 20.32
N SER A 354 -23.16 4.98 20.47
CA SER A 354 -24.18 4.33 21.27
C SER A 354 -23.56 3.10 21.92
N GLU A 355 -22.69 3.37 22.87
CA GLU A 355 -22.35 2.48 23.99
C GLU A 355 -21.65 3.37 25.01
N SER A 356 -22.47 4.19 25.70
CA SER A 356 -22.05 4.69 27.00
C SER A 356 -21.89 3.47 27.89
N ILE A 357 -20.65 3.12 28.21
CA ILE A 357 -20.35 2.25 29.33
C ILE A 357 -21.06 2.90 30.53
N ALA A 358 -22.11 2.24 31.03
CA ALA A 358 -22.77 2.65 32.26
C ALA A 358 -21.71 2.67 33.37
N PRO A 359 -21.69 3.69 34.25
CA PRO A 359 -20.75 3.71 35.35
C PRO A 359 -20.96 2.47 36.21
N VAL A 360 -19.88 1.73 36.42
CA VAL A 360 -19.79 0.64 37.39
C VAL A 360 -20.22 1.21 38.76
N PRO A 361 -21.17 0.58 39.47
CA PRO A 361 -21.49 0.99 40.84
C PRO A 361 -20.24 0.85 41.70
N GLN A 362 -19.81 1.94 42.33
CA GLN A 362 -18.76 1.87 43.33
C GLN A 362 -19.31 1.07 44.52
N GLY A 363 -18.87 -0.18 44.63
CA GLY A 363 -19.02 -0.97 45.83
C GLY A 363 -18.00 -0.51 46.87
N GLU A 364 -18.50 -0.24 48.08
CA GLU A 364 -17.68 0.01 49.26
C GLU A 364 -16.83 -1.22 49.62
N ALA A 365 -15.53 -1.01 49.74
CA ALA A 365 -14.58 -1.68 50.63
C ALA A 365 -13.28 -0.87 50.49
N GLY A 366 -12.70 -0.25 51.50
CA GLY A 366 -12.37 -0.82 52.80
C GLY A 366 -10.86 -0.58 52.98
N ALA A 367 -10.54 0.35 53.87
CA ALA A 367 -9.28 0.58 54.58
C ALA A 367 -7.94 0.01 54.03
N GLY A 368 -7.04 0.94 53.69
CA GLY A 368 -5.66 0.97 54.20
C GLY A 368 -4.63 0.00 53.62
N LEU A 369 -3.57 0.54 52.97
CA LEU A 369 -2.18 0.45 53.46
C LEU A 369 -1.19 1.18 52.53
N THR A 370 -0.60 2.20 53.13
CA THR A 370 0.69 2.90 52.92
C THR A 370 1.65 2.55 51.79
N LYS A 371 2.12 3.66 51.17
CA LYS A 371 3.43 3.93 50.53
C LYS A 371 4.62 3.09 51.03
N SER A 372 5.43 2.55 50.11
CA SER A 372 6.86 2.93 49.86
C SER A 372 7.62 1.78 49.19
N LEU A 373 7.99 1.96 47.91
CA LEU A 373 9.35 1.95 47.34
C LEU A 373 9.25 1.99 45.81
#